data_AF-A0A529LSJ8-F1
#
_entry.id   AF-A0A529LSJ8-F1
#
_cell.length_a   1.000
_cell.length_b   1.000
_cell.length_c   1.000
_cell.angle_alpha   90.00
_cell.angle_beta   90.00
_cell.angle_gamma   90.00
#
_symmetry.space_group_name_H-M   'P 1'
#
loop_
_entity.id
_entity.type
_entity.pdbx_description
1 polymer ?
#
loop_
_entity_poly.entity_id
_entity_poly.type
_entity_poly.pdbx_seq_one_letter_code
_entity_poly.pdbx_strand_id
1 'polypeptide(L)' 'ADNAAMIVKGDESGFMNKASLAVQGKAGPEPEKPAQKQPAHKQQSHVRQARPQQPVVKLPESGPMAAMLKKLFGGKD' A
#
# COMPACT_ATOMS: atom_id res chain seq x y z
N ALA A 1 -25.20 2.94 12.60
CA ALA A 1 -24.74 4.36 12.69
C ALA A 1 -23.39 4.45 13.42
N ASP A 2 -22.67 3.33 13.51
CA ASP A 2 -21.65 3.10 14.54
C ASP A 2 -20.29 3.72 14.20
N ASN A 3 -20.13 4.17 12.95
CA ASN A 3 -18.90 4.81 12.47
C ASN A 3 -18.97 6.35 12.49
N ALA A 4 -20.10 6.97 12.86
CA ALA A 4 -20.22 8.44 12.92
C ALA A 4 -19.27 9.08 13.95
N ALA A 5 -18.91 8.33 15.00
CA ALA A 5 -17.91 8.76 15.98
C ALA A 5 -16.50 8.97 15.37
N MET A 6 -16.21 8.38 14.20
CA MET A 6 -14.93 8.57 13.51
C MET A 6 -14.83 9.98 12.91
N ILE A 7 -15.95 10.53 12.42
CA ILE A 7 -16.05 11.90 11.91
C ILE A 7 -15.78 12.90 13.04
N VAL A 8 -16.40 12.70 14.21
CA VAL A 8 -16.21 13.56 15.40
C VAL A 8 -14.76 13.53 15.89
N LYS A 9 -14.06 12.40 15.72
CA LYS A 9 -12.64 12.25 16.05
C LYS A 9 -11.70 12.81 14.97
N GLY A 10 -12.22 13.31 13.85
CA GLY A 10 -11.45 13.81 12.71
C GLY A 10 -10.89 12.72 11.78
N ASP A 11 -11.28 11.46 11.96
CA ASP A 11 -10.89 10.32 11.11
C ASP A 11 -11.91 10.10 9.99
N GLU A 12 -11.98 11.08 9.09
CA GLU A 12 -12.88 11.03 7.92
C GLU A 12 -12.47 9.95 6.92
N SER A 13 -11.15 9.72 6.76
CA SER A 13 -10.60 8.70 5.89
C SER A 13 -11.03 7.29 6.32
N GLY A 14 -10.97 6.99 7.62
CA GLY A 14 -11.43 5.73 8.16
C GLY A 14 -12.94 5.53 8.01
N PHE A 15 -13.72 6.60 8.17
CA PHE A 15 -15.17 6.56 7.93
C PHE A 15 -15.49 6.24 6.47
N MET A 16 -14.89 6.95 5.51
CA MET A 16 -15.13 6.76 4.07
C MET A 16 -14.72 5.37 3.58
N ASN A 17 -13.63 4.81 4.11
CA ASN A 17 -13.20 3.44 3.79
C ASN A 17 -14.19 2.38 4.31
N LYS A 18 -14.76 2.58 5.50
CA LYS A 18 -15.80 1.67 6.01
C LYS A 18 -17.12 1.83 5.26
N ALA A 19 -17.47 3.07 4.92
CA ALA A 19 -18.66 3.37 4.14
C ALA A 19 -18.58 2.74 2.73
N SER A 20 -17.42 2.84 2.06
CA SER A 20 -17.23 2.25 0.73
C SER A 20 -17.37 0.73 0.76
N LEU A 21 -16.80 0.03 1.75
CA LEU A 21 -16.95 -1.41 1.90
C LEU A 21 -18.40 -1.83 2.15
N ALA A 22 -19.13 -1.08 2.98
CA ALA A 22 -20.53 -1.36 3.28
C ALA A 22 -21.46 -1.11 2.07
N VAL A 23 -21.15 -0.10 1.25
CA VAL A 23 -21.91 0.26 0.05
C VAL A 23 -21.57 -0.64 -1.13
N GLN A 24 -20.32 -1.07 -1.27
CA GLN A 24 -19.88 -1.99 -2.33
C GLN A 24 -20.58 -3.35 -2.25
N GLY A 25 -21.02 -3.78 -1.06
CA GLY A 25 -21.88 -4.95 -0.89
C GLY A 25 -23.37 -4.73 -1.23
N LYS A 26 -23.79 -3.51 -1.55
CA LYS A 26 -25.21 -3.12 -1.68
C LYS A 26 -25.56 -2.42 -2.99
N ALA A 27 -24.59 -1.98 -3.79
CA ALA A 27 -24.80 -1.28 -5.04
C ALA A 27 -24.11 -1.98 -6.23
N GLY A 28 -24.90 -2.65 -7.09
CA GLY A 28 -24.49 -3.08 -8.44
C GLY A 28 -23.78 -4.44 -8.51
N PRO A 29 -23.79 -5.10 -9.67
CA PRO A 29 -23.80 -6.55 -9.82
C PRO A 29 -22.59 -7.20 -9.16
N GLU A 30 -22.82 -8.32 -8.48
CA GLU A 30 -21.75 -9.19 -8.00
C GLU A 30 -20.75 -9.41 -9.15
N PRO A 31 -19.47 -9.06 -9.00
CA PRO A 31 -18.49 -9.56 -9.94
C PRO A 31 -18.52 -11.07 -9.80
N GLU A 32 -18.88 -11.75 -10.89
CA GLU A 32 -18.92 -13.21 -11.00
C GLU A 32 -17.76 -13.79 -10.21
N LYS A 33 -18.09 -14.51 -9.14
CA LYS A 33 -17.13 -15.24 -8.32
C LYS A 33 -16.29 -16.07 -9.30
N PRO A 34 -14.98 -15.80 -9.49
CA PRO A 34 -14.25 -16.49 -10.53
C PRO A 34 -14.24 -17.97 -10.15
N ALA A 35 -14.89 -18.79 -10.99
CA ALA A 35 -14.78 -20.24 -10.95
C ALA A 35 -13.29 -20.59 -10.81
N GLN A 36 -12.97 -21.56 -9.96
CA GLN A 36 -11.59 -21.95 -9.63
C GLN A 36 -10.82 -22.21 -10.93
N LYS A 37 -10.09 -21.20 -11.41
CA LYS A 37 -9.23 -21.30 -12.58
C LYS A 37 -8.01 -22.10 -12.14
N GLN A 38 -7.77 -23.20 -12.85
CA GLN A 38 -6.50 -23.94 -12.90
C GLN A 38 -5.31 -22.97 -12.84
N PRO A 39 -4.13 -23.35 -12.30
CA PRO A 39 -3.04 -22.43 -12.06
C PRO A 39 -2.58 -21.78 -13.37
N ALA A 40 -3.18 -20.63 -13.68
CA ALA A 40 -2.82 -19.83 -14.82
C ALA A 40 -1.40 -19.36 -14.57
N HIS A 41 -0.53 -19.55 -15.56
CA HIS A 41 0.84 -19.06 -15.52
C HIS A 41 0.85 -17.65 -14.93
N LYS A 42 1.56 -17.49 -13.82
CA LYS A 42 1.58 -16.28 -12.97
C LYS A 42 1.51 -15.06 -13.85
N GLN A 43 0.33 -14.45 -13.95
CA GLN A 43 0.16 -13.25 -14.77
C GLN A 43 1.04 -12.19 -14.13
N GLN A 44 2.15 -11.89 -14.80
CA GLN A 44 3.14 -10.94 -14.35
C GLN A 44 2.42 -9.58 -14.33
N SER A 45 2.10 -9.09 -13.14
CA SER A 45 1.48 -7.78 -12.96
C SER A 45 2.30 -6.74 -13.73
N HIS A 46 1.65 -5.95 -14.60
CA HIS A 46 2.27 -4.81 -15.31
C HIS A 46 2.95 -3.80 -14.36
N VAL A 47 2.65 -3.90 -13.06
CA VAL A 47 3.35 -3.22 -11.96
C VAL A 47 4.86 -3.47 -11.93
N ARG A 48 5.36 -4.59 -12.49
CA ARG A 48 6.82 -4.82 -12.58
C ARG A 48 7.52 -3.91 -13.59
N GLN A 49 6.81 -3.36 -14.58
CA GLN A 49 7.39 -2.45 -15.56
C GLN A 49 7.51 -1.01 -15.04
N ALA A 50 6.62 -0.60 -14.13
CA ALA A 50 6.56 0.77 -13.62
C ALA A 50 7.30 0.99 -12.30
N ARG A 51 7.87 -0.06 -11.68
CA ARG A 51 8.76 0.13 -10.53
C ARG A 51 10.12 0.60 -11.04
N PRO A 52 10.55 1.85 -10.76
CA PRO A 52 11.96 2.16 -10.90
C PRO A 52 12.73 1.19 -10.01
N GLN A 53 13.63 0.42 -10.62
CA GLN A 53 14.61 -0.36 -9.87
C GLN A 53 15.28 0.62 -8.90
N GLN A 54 15.21 0.30 -7.59
CA GLN A 54 15.84 1.16 -6.60
C GLN A 54 17.27 1.45 -7.08
N PRO A 55 17.69 2.72 -7.09
CA PRO A 55 18.96 3.05 -7.69
C PRO A 55 20.02 2.34 -6.87
N VAL A 56 20.85 1.54 -7.55
CA VAL A 56 22.05 0.91 -6.99
C VAL A 56 23.08 2.02 -6.77
N VAL A 57 22.72 3.04 -5.99
CA VAL A 57 23.60 4.13 -5.63
C VAL A 57 24.56 3.55 -4.61
N LYS A 58 25.81 3.40 -5.03
CA LYS A 58 26.92 3.16 -4.10
C LYS A 58 26.90 4.32 -3.12
N LEU A 59 26.45 4.06 -1.90
CA LEU A 59 26.43 5.06 -0.85
C LEU A 59 27.86 5.55 -0.67
N PRO A 60 28.09 6.88 -0.64
CA PRO A 60 29.42 7.39 -0.38
C PRO A 60 29.88 6.88 1.00
N GLU A 61 31.02 6.22 1.06
CA GLU A 61 31.54 5.65 2.32
C GLU A 61 32.13 6.71 3.26
N SER A 62 32.33 7.94 2.77
CA SER A 62 32.87 9.05 3.55
C SER A 62 32.18 10.38 3.22
N GLY A 63 32.26 11.33 4.16
CA GLY A 63 31.73 12.69 4.02
C GLY A 63 30.52 13.00 4.90
N PRO A 64 30.07 14.29 4.91
CA PRO A 64 29.00 14.75 5.78
C PRO A 64 27.66 14.04 5.53
N MET A 65 27.38 13.69 4.27
CA MET A 65 26.18 12.93 3.89
C MET A 65 26.21 11.48 4.40
N ALA A 66 27.37 10.81 4.33
CA ALA A 66 27.55 9.45 4.84
C ALA A 66 27.31 9.36 6.36
N ALA A 67 27.80 10.36 7.11
CA ALA A 67 27.58 10.46 8.55
C ALA A 67 26.09 10.62 8.91
N MET A 68 25.32 11.39 8.12
CA MET A 68 23.88 11.53 8.30
C MET A 68 23.14 10.22 8.01
N LEU A 69 23.51 9.53 6.92
CA LEU A 69 22.93 8.23 6.55
C LEU A 69 23.21 7.14 7.59
N LYS A 70 24.43 7.10 8.15
CA LYS A 70 24.78 6.15 9.23
C LYS A 70 23.99 6.41 10.50
N LYS A 71 23.69 7.67 10.84
CA LYS A 71 22.81 8.02 11.97
C LYS A 71 21.35 7.63 11.73
N LEU A 72 20.84 7.79 10.50
CA LEU A 72 19.44 7.47 10.15
C LEU A 72 19.17 5.98 10.02
N PHE A 73 20.12 5.21 9.46
CA PHE A 73 19.93 3.80 9.14
C PHE A 73 20.72 2.83 10.04
N GLY A 74 21.66 3.32 10.84
CA GLY A 74 22.51 2.52 11.73
C GLY A 74 22.03 2.40 13.18
N GLY A 75 20.89 3.01 13.53
CA GLY A 75 20.24 2.84 14.83
C GLY A 75 19.39 1.59 14.85
N LYS A 76 20.03 0.45 15.13
CA LYS A 76 19.34 -0.83 15.33
C LYS A 76 20.00 -1.58 16.48
N ASP A 77 19.57 -1.20 17.68
CA ASP A 77 19.18 -2.18 18.69
C ASP A 77 17.71 -2.56 18.42
#